data_AF-A0A7Y7CU47-F1
#
_entry.id   AF-A0A7Y7CU47-F1
#
_cell.length_a   1.000
_cell.length_b   1.000
_cell.length_c   1.000
_cell.angle_alpha   90.00
_cell.angle_beta   90.00
_cell.angle_gamma   90.00
#
_symmetry.space_group_name_H-M   'P 1'
#
loop_
_entity.id
_entity.type
_entity.pdbx_description
1 polymer ?
#
loop_
_entity_poly.entity_id
_entity_poly.type
_entity_poly.pdbx_seq_one_letter_code
_entity_poly.pdbx_strand_id
1 'polypeptide(L)' 'VLPAAVTARVAVEAGQADFWYKYVGLNGAIVGMKSFGESAPAGALFEHFGFTVDNVKAKALALV' A
#
# COMPACT_ATOMS: atom_id res chain seq x y z
N VAL A 1 19.72 5.86 -1.37
CA VAL A 1 19.10 4.88 -0.44
C VAL A 1 18.42 3.75 -1.23
N LEU A 2 17.46 4.01 -2.12
CA LEU A 2 16.94 2.98 -3.05
C LEU A 2 17.58 3.11 -4.46
N PRO A 3 17.82 2.01 -5.19
CA PRO A 3 18.33 2.07 -6.56
C PRO A 3 17.40 2.84 -7.50
N ALA A 4 17.91 3.89 -8.16
CA ALA A 4 17.10 4.77 -9.01
C ALA A 4 16.47 4.03 -10.21
N ALA A 5 17.17 3.01 -10.73
CA ALA A 5 16.70 2.20 -11.86
C ALA A 5 15.50 1.31 -11.52
N VAL A 6 15.23 1.03 -10.24
CA VAL A 6 14.11 0.19 -9.81
C VAL A 6 12.93 1.08 -9.46
N THR A 7 11.97 1.22 -10.38
CA THR A 7 10.77 2.06 -10.20
C THR A 7 9.54 1.28 -9.74
N ALA A 8 9.48 -0.03 -9.98
CA ALA A 8 8.42 -0.90 -9.47
C ALA A 8 8.58 -1.06 -7.94
N ARG A 9 7.86 -0.23 -7.18
CA ARG A 9 7.93 -0.18 -5.71
C ARG A 9 6.52 -0.24 -5.13
N VAL A 10 6.35 -1.03 -4.08
CA VAL A 10 5.10 -1.08 -3.29
C VAL A 10 5.41 -0.71 -1.85
N ALA A 11 4.73 0.30 -1.31
CA ALA A 11 4.73 0.60 0.13
C ALA A 11 3.48 -0.02 0.79
N VAL A 12 3.62 -0.59 1.98
CA VAL A 12 2.53 -1.24 2.73
C VAL A 12 2.55 -0.75 4.17
N GLU A 13 1.55 0.02 4.57
CA GLU A 13 1.43 0.57 5.93
C GLU A 13 -0.03 0.90 6.26
N ALA A 14 -0.51 0.52 7.45
CA ALA A 14 -1.83 0.87 7.96
C ALA A 14 -1.92 2.33 8.47
N GLY A 15 -1.46 3.27 7.63
CA GLY A 15 -1.43 4.72 7.87
C GLY A 15 -1.74 5.50 6.59
N GLN A 16 -1.71 6.83 6.64
CA GLN A 16 -2.05 7.68 5.49
C GLN A 16 -1.14 7.39 4.29
N ALA A 17 -1.76 7.00 3.17
CA ALA A 17 -1.02 6.55 1.99
C ALA A 17 -0.05 7.60 1.43
N ASP A 18 -0.46 8.88 1.39
CA ASP A 18 0.26 9.92 0.64
C ASP A 18 1.70 10.17 1.10
N PHE A 19 2.01 9.86 2.36
CA PHE A 19 3.37 9.95 2.90
C PHE A 19 4.39 9.16 2.06
N TRP A 20 3.95 8.04 1.47
CA TRP A 20 4.83 7.11 0.77
C TRP A 20 5.18 7.52 -0.66
N TYR A 21 4.50 8.49 -1.26
CA TYR A 21 4.81 8.97 -2.62
C TYR A 21 6.27 9.43 -2.76
N LYS A 22 6.88 9.97 -1.70
CA LYS A 22 8.30 10.34 -1.67
C LYS A 22 9.24 9.18 -2.03
N TYR A 23 8.85 7.94 -1.73
CA TYR A 23 9.69 6.76 -1.89
C TYR A 23 9.28 5.87 -3.06
N VAL A 24 7.98 5.75 -3.32
CA VAL A 24 7.47 4.93 -4.44
C VAL A 24 7.42 5.70 -5.77
N GLY A 25 7.40 7.03 -5.72
CA GLY A 25 7.27 7.88 -6.90
C GLY A 25 5.90 7.74 -7.58
N LEU A 26 5.82 8.23 -8.82
CA LEU A 26 4.57 8.21 -9.60
C LEU A 26 4.32 6.85 -10.29
N ASN A 27 5.34 5.99 -10.36
CA ASN A 27 5.29 4.69 -11.03
C ASN A 27 5.14 3.50 -10.06
N GLY A 28 4.99 3.78 -8.77
CA GLY A 28 4.82 2.75 -7.74
C GLY A 28 3.38 2.60 -7.28
N ALA A 29 3.17 1.75 -6.29
CA ALA A 29 1.88 1.55 -5.64
C ALA A 29 1.98 1.67 -4.12
N ILE A 30 0.85 1.96 -3.47
CA ILE A 30 0.74 2.08 -2.01
C ILE A 30 -0.48 1.31 -1.55
N VAL A 31 -0.29 0.39 -0.60
CA VAL A 31 -1.35 -0.22 0.20
C VAL A 31 -1.36 0.48 1.55
N GLY A 32 -2.27 1.43 1.70
CA GLY A 32 -2.40 2.26 2.89
C GLY A 32 -3.78 2.89 3.04
N MET A 33 -4.01 3.54 4.17
CA MET A 33 -5.27 4.16 4.54
C MET A 33 -5.53 5.43 3.73
N LYS A 34 -6.80 5.68 3.40
CA LYS A 34 -7.29 6.87 2.68
C LYS A 34 -8.51 7.53 3.36
N SER A 35 -8.90 7.00 4.52
CA SER A 35 -10.04 7.41 5.32
C SER A 35 -9.71 7.18 6.79
N PHE A 36 -10.62 7.63 7.67
CA PHE A 36 -10.63 7.16 9.05
C PHE A 36 -10.94 5.66 9.13
N GLY A 37 -10.75 5.10 10.33
CA GLY A 37 -11.10 3.72 10.66
C GLY A 37 -12.58 3.55 11.00
N GLU A 38 -12.92 2.33 11.38
CA GLU A 38 -14.27 1.92 11.78
C GLU A 38 -14.19 1.09 13.08
N SER A 39 -15.32 0.96 13.79
CA SER A 39 -15.39 0.14 15.01
C SER A 39 -15.71 -1.32 14.66
N ALA A 40 -14.69 -2.17 14.61
CA ALA A 40 -14.83 -3.61 14.41
C ALA A 40 -13.57 -4.37 14.88
N PRO A 41 -13.60 -5.72 14.94
CA PRO A 41 -12.41 -6.52 15.22
C PRO A 41 -11.29 -6.26 14.19
N ALA A 42 -10.04 -6.22 14.63
CA ALA A 42 -8.89 -5.84 13.81
C ALA A 42 -8.76 -6.64 12.50
N GLY A 43 -9.00 -7.96 12.54
CA GLY A 43 -8.94 -8.81 11.34
C GLY A 43 -9.93 -8.40 10.26
N ALA A 44 -11.17 -8.10 10.66
CA ALA A 44 -12.20 -7.62 9.74
C ALA A 44 -11.85 -6.24 9.17
N LEU A 45 -11.23 -5.36 9.97
CA LEU A 45 -10.76 -4.06 9.48
C LEU A 45 -9.61 -4.20 8.49
N PHE A 46 -8.65 -5.10 8.71
CA PHE A 46 -7.58 -5.34 7.73
C PHE A 46 -8.13 -5.85 6.39
N GLU A 47 -9.08 -6.78 6.41
CA GLU A 47 -9.75 -7.24 5.19
C GLU A 47 -10.52 -6.10 4.51
N HIS A 48 -11.32 -5.35 5.27
CA HIS A 48 -12.13 -4.23 4.78
C HIS A 48 -11.28 -3.13 4.12
N PHE A 49 -10.17 -2.74 4.75
CA PHE A 49 -9.26 -1.71 4.23
C PHE A 49 -8.23 -2.25 3.23
N GLY A 50 -8.29 -3.54 2.87
CA GLY A 50 -7.48 -4.13 1.81
C GLY A 50 -6.04 -4.48 2.22
N PHE A 51 -5.75 -4.64 3.50
CA PHE A 51 -4.48 -5.18 3.99
C PHE A 51 -4.49 -6.71 3.93
N THR A 52 -4.66 -7.24 2.72
CA THR A 52 -4.66 -8.67 2.44
C THR A 52 -3.48 -9.04 1.55
N VAL A 53 -3.01 -10.28 1.66
CA VAL A 53 -1.92 -10.80 0.81
C VAL A 53 -2.28 -10.68 -0.67
N ASP A 54 -3.53 -11.00 -1.02
CA ASP A 54 -4.00 -10.94 -2.41
C ASP A 54 -3.99 -9.52 -2.98
N ASN A 55 -4.41 -8.52 -2.19
CA ASN A 55 -4.36 -7.14 -2.66
C ASN A 55 -2.91 -6.66 -2.83
N VAL A 56 -2.02 -6.95 -1.89
CA VAL A 56 -0.59 -6.59 -2.01
C VAL A 56 0.03 -7.24 -3.24
N LYS A 57 -0.25 -8.54 -3.47
CA LYS A 57 0.21 -9.27 -4.65
C LYS A 57 -0.33 -8.65 -5.94
N ALA A 58 -1.62 -8.32 -5.98
CA ALA A 58 -2.23 -7.69 -7.15
C ALA A 58 -1.59 -6.32 -7.47
N LYS A 59 -1.32 -5.50 -6.44
CA LYS A 59 -0.63 -4.21 -6.62
C LYS A 59 0.80 -4.39 -7.12
N ALA A 60 1.53 -5.38 -6.60
CA ALA A 60 2.89 -5.66 -7.05
C ALA A 60 2.93 -6.13 -8.52
N LEU A 61 2.03 -7.04 -8.91
CA LEU A 61 1.96 -7.56 -10.28
C LEU A 61 1.54 -6.49 -11.30
N ALA A 62 0.76 -5.48 -10.90
CA ALA A 62 0.36 -4.38 -11.77
C ALA A 62 1.50 -3.42 -12.15
N LEU A 63 2.68 -3.55 -11.52
CA LEU A 63 3.86 -2.71 -11.80
C LEU A 63 4.85 -3.36 -12.77
N VAL A 64 4.56 -4.58 -13.24
CA VAL A 64 5.41 -5.39 -14.12
C VAL A 64 4.83 -5.44 -15.52
#